data_AF-A0A444K588-F1
#
_entry.id   AF-A0A444K588-F1
#
_cell.length_a   1.000
_cell.length_b   1.000
_cell.length_c   1.000
_cell.angle_alpha   90.00
_cell.angle_beta   90.00
_cell.angle_gamma   90.00
#
_symmetry.space_group_name_H-M   'P 1'
#
loop_
_entity.id
_entity.type
_entity.pdbx_description
1 polymer ?
#
loop_
_entity_poly.entity_id
_entity_poly.type
_entity_poly.pdbx_seq_one_letter_code
_entity_poly.pdbx_strand_id
1 'polypeptide(L)'
;VWGYGVGVDLTRRDLQDQAKKAARPWDWSKAFDQSAPCGPLVPAATSGHPDKGRIWLAVNGAVKQDGDLAELIWPIADIVSICSEAVELRPGDLIFTGTPAGVGPVQAGDRITGGVDGIGTVEVAIGQPRR
;
A
#
# COMPACT_ATOMS: atom_id res chain seq x y z
N VAL A 1 13.39 -10.46 -6.02
CA VAL A 1 12.18 -9.66 -6.28
C VAL A 1 11.79 -9.80 -7.75
N TRP A 2 10.56 -10.23 -8.07
CA TRP A 2 10.13 -10.39 -9.48
C TRP A 2 9.74 -9.05 -10.12
N GLY A 3 9.08 -8.17 -9.37
CA GLY A 3 8.58 -6.89 -9.88
C GLY A 3 7.91 -6.06 -8.80
N TYR A 4 7.31 -4.96 -9.23
CA TYR A 4 6.71 -3.94 -8.38
C TYR A 4 5.31 -3.59 -8.87
N GLY A 5 4.45 -3.14 -7.97
CA GLY A 5 3.13 -2.62 -8.30
C GLY A 5 2.73 -1.51 -7.35
N VAL A 6 1.67 -0.80 -7.69
CA VAL A 6 1.09 0.23 -6.81
C VAL A 6 -0.06 -0.39 -6.03
N GLY A 7 0.00 -0.31 -4.71
CA GLY A 7 -1.02 -0.83 -3.82
C GLY A 7 -1.56 0.23 -2.88
N VAL A 8 -2.79 0.03 -2.40
CA VAL A 8 -3.39 0.83 -1.33
C VAL A 8 -3.61 -0.08 -0.12
N ASP A 9 -2.99 0.24 1.01
CA ASP A 9 -3.18 -0.45 2.28
C ASP A 9 -4.35 0.19 3.04
N LEU A 10 -5.58 -0.26 2.72
CA LEU A 10 -6.78 0.27 3.34
C LEU A 10 -6.83 -0.12 4.81
N THR A 11 -7.14 0.86 5.66
CA THR A 11 -7.13 0.68 7.12
C THR A 11 -8.46 1.11 7.71
N ARG A 12 -9.11 0.24 8.48
CA ARG A 12 -10.21 0.65 9.37
C ARG A 12 -9.62 1.28 10.63
N ARG A 13 -9.40 2.59 10.57
CA ARG A 13 -8.64 3.34 11.58
C ARG A 13 -9.26 3.25 12.98
N ASP A 14 -10.58 3.30 13.05
CA ASP A 14 -11.36 3.13 14.27
C ASP A 14 -11.04 1.80 14.98
N LEU A 15 -11.00 0.70 14.24
CA LEU A 15 -10.65 -0.62 14.80
C LEU A 15 -9.17 -0.73 15.14
N GLN A 16 -8.29 -0.12 14.33
CA GLN A 16 -6.85 -0.12 14.63
C GLN A 16 -6.57 0.61 15.94
N ASP A 17 -7.21 1.76 16.18
CA ASP A 17 -7.02 2.54 17.40
C ASP A 17 -7.57 1.81 18.63
N GLN A 18 -8.69 1.11 18.50
CA GLN A 18 -9.20 0.22 19.55
C GLN A 18 -8.23 -0.92 19.85
N ALA A 19 -7.70 -1.57 18.80
CA ALA A 19 -6.75 -2.67 18.96
C ALA A 19 -5.45 -2.20 19.65
N LYS A 20 -4.92 -1.04 19.26
CA LYS A 20 -3.75 -0.42 19.91
C LYS A 20 -3.99 -0.17 21.40
N LYS A 21 -5.10 0.48 21.76
CA LYS A 21 -5.45 0.78 23.16
C LYS A 21 -5.59 -0.49 24.01
N ALA A 22 -6.04 -1.57 23.41
CA ALA A 22 -6.24 -2.86 24.08
C ALA A 22 -5.06 -3.83 23.93
N ALA A 23 -3.94 -3.43 23.30
CA ALA A 23 -2.80 -4.28 22.96
C ALA A 23 -3.20 -5.58 22.22
N ARG A 24 -4.12 -5.46 21.25
CA ARG A 24 -4.66 -6.57 20.45
C ARG A 24 -4.06 -6.60 19.04
N PRO A 25 -4.10 -7.76 18.36
CA PRO A 25 -3.75 -7.88 16.95
C PRO A 25 -4.56 -6.95 16.04
N TRP A 26 -3.98 -6.57 14.91
CA TRP A 26 -4.54 -5.55 13.99
C TRP A 26 -5.36 -6.15 12.83
N ASP A 27 -5.54 -7.47 12.78
CA ASP A 27 -6.17 -8.22 11.69
C ASP A 27 -7.50 -7.60 11.26
N TRP A 28 -8.36 -7.23 12.21
CA TRP A 28 -9.68 -6.65 11.93
C TRP A 28 -9.64 -5.26 11.28
N SER A 29 -8.50 -4.57 11.40
CA SER A 29 -8.26 -3.24 10.86
C SER A 29 -7.43 -3.24 9.57
N LYS A 30 -6.74 -4.34 9.27
CA LYS A 30 -5.72 -4.43 8.20
C LYS A 30 -5.86 -5.61 7.25
N ALA A 31 -6.50 -6.70 7.67
CA ALA A 31 -6.63 -7.94 6.93
C ALA A 31 -8.11 -8.30 6.63
N PHE A 32 -8.96 -7.28 6.47
CA PHE A 32 -10.35 -7.47 6.04
C PHE A 32 -10.42 -7.71 4.53
N ASP A 33 -11.54 -8.27 4.06
CA ASP A 33 -11.72 -8.55 2.63
C ASP A 33 -11.52 -7.30 1.77
N GLN A 34 -10.76 -7.44 0.68
CA GLN A 34 -10.46 -6.35 -0.25
C GLN A 34 -9.67 -5.17 0.37
N SER A 35 -8.96 -5.39 1.48
CA SER A 35 -8.14 -4.37 2.17
C SER A 35 -6.86 -3.96 1.42
N ALA A 36 -6.38 -4.77 0.49
CA ALA A 36 -5.10 -4.55 -0.21
C ALA A 36 -5.26 -4.52 -1.74
N PRO A 37 -6.07 -3.60 -2.32
CA PRO A 37 -6.13 -3.45 -3.77
C PRO A 37 -4.75 -3.08 -4.34
N CYS A 38 -4.41 -3.71 -5.46
CA CYS A 38 -3.12 -3.54 -6.14
C CYS A 38 -3.35 -3.47 -7.66
N GLY A 39 -2.62 -2.56 -8.31
CA GLY A 39 -2.58 -2.45 -9.76
C GLY A 39 -1.77 -3.57 -10.42
N PRO A 40 -1.67 -3.58 -11.76
CA PRO A 40 -0.82 -4.52 -12.49
C PRO A 40 0.64 -4.43 -12.02
N LEU A 41 1.28 -5.59 -11.90
CA LEU A 41 2.70 -5.65 -11.55
C LEU A 41 3.57 -5.43 -12.79
N VAL A 42 4.65 -4.67 -12.62
CA VAL A 42 5.69 -4.47 -13.63
C VAL A 42 6.93 -5.28 -13.24
N PRO A 43 7.44 -6.15 -14.13
CA PRO A 43 8.65 -6.92 -13.88
C PRO A 43 9.85 -6.00 -13.58
N ALA A 44 10.66 -6.36 -12.59
CA ALA A 44 11.90 -5.66 -12.27
C ALA A 44 12.92 -5.73 -13.43
N ALA A 45 12.79 -6.74 -14.32
CA ALA A 45 13.55 -6.79 -15.57
C ALA A 45 13.25 -5.61 -16.51
N THR A 46 12.09 -4.98 -16.37
CA THR A 46 11.65 -3.82 -17.16
C THR A 46 11.86 -2.51 -16.39
N SER A 47 11.44 -2.44 -15.13
CA SER A 47 11.50 -1.20 -14.34
C SER A 47 12.79 -1.01 -13.55
N GLY A 48 13.67 -2.01 -13.50
CA GLY A 48 14.81 -2.04 -12.60
C GLY A 48 14.38 -2.12 -11.14
N HIS A 49 15.16 -1.49 -10.26
CA HIS A 49 14.89 -1.37 -8.82
C HIS A 49 14.90 0.12 -8.43
N PRO A 50 13.79 0.85 -8.65
CA PRO A 50 13.77 2.30 -8.42
C PRO A 50 13.95 2.62 -6.94
N ASP A 51 14.87 3.54 -6.66
CA ASP A 51 15.20 4.09 -5.33
C ASP A 51 14.73 5.55 -5.15
N LYS A 52 14.16 6.13 -6.21
CA LYS A 52 13.57 7.46 -6.26
C LYS A 52 12.41 7.50 -7.25
N GLY A 53 11.56 8.50 -7.12
CA GLY A 53 10.42 8.71 -8.00
C GLY A 53 9.17 9.02 -7.20
N ARG A 54 8.26 9.79 -7.80
CA ARG A 54 7.06 10.25 -7.09
C ARG A 54 6.15 9.07 -6.78
N ILE A 55 5.65 9.02 -5.55
CA ILE A 55 4.54 8.19 -5.10
C ILE A 55 3.39 9.11 -4.67
N TRP A 56 2.20 8.89 -5.20
CA TRP A 56 1.06 9.77 -4.93
C TRP A 56 -0.27 9.02 -4.90
N LEU A 57 -1.24 9.63 -4.21
CA LEU A 57 -2.62 9.17 -4.16
C LEU A 57 -3.57 10.36 -4.13
N ALA A 58 -4.64 10.28 -4.93
CA ALA A 58 -5.74 11.24 -4.99
C ALA A 58 -7.08 10.57 -4.68
N VAL A 59 -7.98 11.35 -4.10
CA VAL A 59 -9.38 10.97 -3.86
C VAL A 59 -10.25 11.95 -4.63
N ASN A 60 -11.05 11.44 -5.57
CA ASN A 60 -11.89 12.25 -6.45
C ASN A 60 -11.08 13.34 -7.20
N GLY A 61 -9.86 13.02 -7.60
CA GLY A 61 -8.94 13.92 -8.30
C GLY A 61 -8.17 14.89 -7.41
N ALA A 62 -8.49 15.01 -6.12
CA ALA A 62 -7.72 15.82 -5.17
C ALA A 62 -6.59 14.99 -4.54
N VAL A 63 -5.34 15.39 -4.78
CA VAL A 63 -4.15 14.74 -4.19
C VAL A 63 -4.23 14.83 -2.67
N LYS A 64 -4.08 13.67 -2.00
CA LYS A 64 -4.09 13.52 -0.55
C LYS A 64 -2.74 13.07 -0.01
N GLN A 65 -2.02 12.26 -0.77
CA GLN A 65 -0.68 11.81 -0.46
C GLN A 65 0.24 12.10 -1.63
N ASP A 66 1.43 12.59 -1.33
CA ASP A 66 2.45 12.94 -2.32
C ASP A 66 3.81 12.86 -1.62
N GLY A 67 4.75 12.12 -2.22
CA GLY A 67 6.08 11.90 -1.67
C GLY A 67 7.00 11.28 -2.71
N ASP A 68 8.22 10.91 -2.28
CA ASP A 68 9.22 10.27 -3.14
C ASP A 68 9.69 8.95 -2.55
N LEU A 69 9.99 7.96 -3.38
CA LEU A 69 10.57 6.68 -2.94
C LEU A 69 11.88 6.85 -2.18
N ALA A 70 12.62 7.92 -2.44
CA ALA A 70 13.84 8.27 -1.71
C ALA A 70 13.59 8.62 -0.22
N GLU A 71 12.34 8.85 0.17
CA GLU A 71 11.94 9.10 1.57
C GLU A 71 11.68 7.80 2.35
N LEU A 72 11.78 6.64 1.71
CA LEU A 72 11.74 5.36 2.42
C LEU A 72 12.88 5.29 3.44
N ILE A 73 12.51 5.09 4.71
CA ILE A 73 13.47 4.98 5.81
C ILE A 73 14.37 3.74 5.63
N TRP A 74 13.81 2.66 5.11
CA TRP A 74 14.49 1.38 4.91
C TRP A 74 14.58 1.02 3.43
N PRO A 75 15.75 0.60 2.94
CA PRO A 75 15.89 0.02 1.61
C PRO A 75 14.96 -1.17 1.40
N ILE A 76 14.44 -1.33 0.19
CA ILE A 76 13.55 -2.44 -0.16
C ILE A 76 14.21 -3.81 0.09
N ALA A 77 15.50 -3.94 -0.18
CA ALA A 77 16.25 -5.18 0.06
C ALA A 77 16.24 -5.57 1.54
N ASP A 78 16.37 -4.58 2.44
CA ASP A 78 16.38 -4.81 3.90
C ASP A 78 15.00 -5.22 4.39
N ILE A 79 13.94 -4.60 3.87
CA ILE A 79 12.55 -4.99 4.17
C ILE A 79 12.32 -6.46 3.78
N VAL A 80 12.73 -6.86 2.56
CA VAL A 80 12.58 -8.25 2.10
C VAL A 80 13.39 -9.21 2.97
N SER A 81 14.62 -8.86 3.32
CA SER A 81 15.48 -9.69 4.19
C SER A 81 14.82 -9.94 5.54
N ILE A 82 14.41 -8.88 6.24
CA ILE A 82 13.79 -8.96 7.57
C ILE A 82 12.47 -9.74 7.51
N CYS A 83 11.64 -9.50 6.49
CA CYS A 83 10.41 -10.28 6.32
C CYS A 83 10.70 -11.78 6.14
N SER A 84 11.72 -12.13 5.36
CA SER A 84 12.08 -13.53 5.08
C SER A 84 12.61 -14.30 6.29
N GLU A 85 13.15 -13.59 7.29
CA GLU A 85 13.58 -14.19 8.56
C GLU A 85 12.40 -14.46 9.50
N ALA A 86 11.30 -13.70 9.37
CA ALA A 86 10.12 -13.80 10.23
C ALA A 86 9.04 -14.73 9.67
N VAL A 87 8.83 -14.73 8.34
CA VAL A 87 7.83 -15.54 7.64
C VAL A 87 8.40 -16.09 6.34
N GLU A 88 8.03 -17.33 5.98
CA GLU A 88 8.41 -17.91 4.68
C GLU A 88 7.78 -17.08 3.55
N LEU A 89 8.61 -16.54 2.65
CA LEU A 89 8.16 -15.84 1.45
C LEU A 89 8.10 -16.80 0.27
N ARG A 90 6.96 -16.83 -0.42
CA ARG A 90 6.69 -17.67 -1.59
C ARG A 90 6.54 -16.85 -2.86
N PRO A 91 6.76 -17.45 -4.05
CA PRO A 91 6.44 -16.80 -5.31
C PRO A 91 4.97 -16.37 -5.34
N GLY A 92 4.73 -15.08 -5.62
CA GLY A 92 3.39 -14.49 -5.62
C GLY A 92 3.06 -13.68 -4.36
N ASP A 93 3.86 -13.80 -3.30
CA ASP A 93 3.69 -12.96 -2.11
C ASP A 93 4.02 -11.50 -2.42
N LEU A 94 3.24 -10.58 -1.83
CA LEU A 94 3.39 -9.14 -1.99
C LEU A 94 3.77 -8.52 -0.64
N ILE A 95 4.70 -7.56 -0.69
CA ILE A 95 5.12 -6.77 0.46
C ILE A 95 4.75 -5.31 0.20
N PHE A 96 3.94 -4.73 1.09
CA PHE A 96 3.61 -3.31 1.08
C PHE A 96 4.64 -2.57 1.94
N THR A 97 5.37 -1.62 1.35
CA THR A 97 6.61 -1.07 1.93
C THR A 97 6.41 0.21 2.72
N GLY A 98 5.15 0.59 2.97
CA GLY A 98 4.78 1.79 3.70
C GLY A 98 3.98 2.78 2.85
N THR A 99 3.77 3.97 3.40
CA THR A 99 2.97 5.01 2.77
C THR A 99 3.54 6.39 3.15
N PRO A 100 3.58 7.36 2.22
CA PRO A 100 3.98 8.73 2.55
C PRO A 100 2.92 9.42 3.43
N ALA A 101 3.24 10.62 3.93
CA ALA A 101 2.32 11.41 4.73
C ALA A 101 1.00 11.73 3.98
N GLY A 102 -0.03 12.14 4.73
CA GLY A 102 -1.32 12.57 4.17
C GLY A 102 -2.43 11.50 4.17
N VAL A 103 -2.25 10.41 4.92
CA VAL A 103 -3.32 9.40 5.11
C VAL A 103 -4.58 10.06 5.66
N GLY A 104 -5.71 9.77 5.04
CA GLY A 104 -7.03 10.31 5.41
C GLY A 104 -8.17 9.34 5.13
N PRO A 105 -9.38 9.66 5.60
CA PRO A 105 -10.56 8.82 5.39
C PRO A 105 -11.02 8.86 3.92
N VAL A 106 -11.67 7.78 3.50
CA VAL A 106 -12.44 7.67 2.26
C VAL A 106 -13.85 7.19 2.58
N GLN A 107 -14.81 7.53 1.74
CA GLN A 107 -16.23 7.25 1.93
C GLN A 107 -16.78 6.42 0.77
N ALA A 108 -17.93 5.78 1.00
CA ALA A 108 -18.64 5.09 -0.06
C ALA A 108 -18.99 6.09 -1.19
N GLY A 109 -18.69 5.70 -2.42
CA GLY A 109 -18.80 6.55 -3.62
C GLY A 109 -17.50 7.22 -4.03
N ASP A 110 -16.46 7.25 -3.18
CA ASP A 110 -15.17 7.83 -3.54
C ASP A 110 -14.43 7.00 -4.58
N ARG A 111 -13.69 7.70 -5.45
CA ARG A 111 -12.75 7.11 -6.40
C ARG A 111 -11.33 7.46 -5.99
N ILE A 112 -10.55 6.44 -5.70
CA ILE A 112 -9.12 6.55 -5.39
C ILE A 112 -8.34 6.31 -6.68
N THR A 113 -7.39 7.19 -6.98
CA THR A 113 -6.34 6.95 -7.98
C THR A 113 -4.98 7.16 -7.33
N GLY A 114 -3.99 6.38 -7.74
CA GLY A 114 -2.63 6.53 -7.24
C GLY A 114 -1.61 6.04 -8.23
N GLY A 115 -0.35 6.39 -8.01
CA GLY A 115 0.73 6.02 -8.91
C GLY A 115 2.10 6.09 -8.28
N VAL A 116 3.02 5.38 -8.92
CA VAL A 116 4.47 5.44 -8.64
C VAL A 116 5.19 5.58 -9.98
N ASP A 117 6.01 6.62 -10.10
CA ASP A 117 6.76 6.89 -11.32
C ASP A 117 7.62 5.69 -11.72
N GLY A 118 7.58 5.31 -13.00
CA GLY A 118 8.32 4.17 -13.53
C GLY A 118 7.76 2.78 -13.15
N ILE A 119 6.75 2.71 -12.29
CA ILE A 119 6.10 1.45 -11.91
C ILE A 119 4.68 1.35 -12.46
N GLY A 120 3.80 2.31 -12.21
CA GLY A 120 2.43 2.24 -12.73
C GLY A 120 1.41 2.99 -11.88
N THR A 121 0.15 2.61 -12.03
CA THR A 121 -0.98 3.25 -11.35
C THR A 121 -1.96 2.22 -10.78
N VAL A 122 -2.79 2.67 -9.84
CA VAL A 122 -3.90 1.92 -9.26
C VAL A 122 -5.15 2.79 -9.24
N GLU A 123 -6.30 2.16 -9.41
CA GLU A 123 -7.60 2.79 -9.29
C GLU A 123 -8.54 1.90 -8.49
N VAL A 124 -9.26 2.50 -7.54
CA VAL A 124 -10.20 1.81 -6.66
C VAL A 124 -11.47 2.65 -6.52
N ALA A 125 -12.63 2.03 -6.75
CA ALA A 125 -13.93 2.62 -6.41
C ALA A 125 -14.38 2.10 -5.05
N ILE A 126 -14.66 2.98 -4.10
CA ILE A 126 -15.13 2.60 -2.77
C ILE A 126 -16.64 2.33 -2.86
N GLY A 127 -16.97 1.04 -2.82
CA GLY A 127 -18.36 0.58 -2.83
C GLY A 127 -19.10 0.89 -1.53
N GLN A 128 -20.42 0.70 -1.56
CA GLN A 128 -21.23 0.68 -0.34
C GLN A 128 -20.77 -0.50 0.55
N PRO A 129 -20.82 -0.36 1.89
CA PRO A 129 -20.56 -1.47 2.79
C PRO A 129 -21.47 -2.66 2.44
N ARG A 130 -20.87 -3.84 2.24
CA ARG A 130 -21.65 -5.07 2.11
C ARG A 130 -22.15 -5.45 3.51
N ARG A 131 -23.45 -5.75 3.60
CA ARG A 131 -24.10 -6.25 4.83
C ARG A 131 -23.68 -7.68 5.12
#